data_AF-A0A1E3SGH8-F1
#
_entry.id   AF-A0A1E3SGH8-F1
#
_cell.length_a   1.000
_cell.length_b   1.000
_cell.length_c   1.000
_cell.angle_alpha   90.00
_cell.angle_beta   90.00
_cell.angle_gamma   90.00
#
_symmetry.space_group_name_H-M   'P 1'
#
loop_
_entity.id
_entity.type
_entity.pdbx_description
1 polymer ?
#
loop_
_entity_poly.entity_id
_entity_poly.type
_entity_poly.pdbx_seq_one_letter_code
_entity_poly.pdbx_strand_id
1 'polypeptide(L)' 'MSLAQLQAIQANIRSTRSSIGADKSRGKTDDDPTVARKYQTLGALQLERAVRTVLDGAHRPSDEQLSRIAALLTAGGGR' A
#
# COMPACT_ATOMS: atom_id res chain seq x y z
N MET A 1 3.90 -14.26 -11.15
CA MET A 1 4.80 -13.10 -10.90
C MET A 1 6.08 -13.58 -10.20
N SER A 2 7.17 -12.80 -10.17
CA SER A 2 8.42 -13.27 -9.52
C SER A 2 8.54 -12.79 -8.07
N LEU A 3 8.95 -13.69 -7.17
CA LEU A 3 9.26 -13.37 -5.76
C LEU A 3 10.23 -12.19 -5.62
N ALA A 4 11.14 -12.04 -6.58
CA ALA A 4 12.11 -10.94 -6.63
C ALA A 4 11.45 -9.55 -6.69
N GLN A 5 10.32 -9.41 -7.40
CA GLN A 5 9.61 -8.13 -7.50
C GLN A 5 8.94 -7.74 -6.17
N LEU A 6 8.32 -8.69 -5.47
CA LEU A 6 7.75 -8.43 -4.14
C LEU A 6 8.83 -8.10 -3.11
N GLN A 7 9.97 -8.78 -3.17
CA GLN A 7 11.12 -8.51 -2.31
C GLN A 7 11.69 -7.10 -2.56
N ALA A 8 11.77 -6.66 -3.82
CA ALA A 8 12.21 -5.29 -4.16
C ALA A 8 11.27 -4.23 -3.57
N ILE A 9 9.95 -4.42 -3.69
CA ILE A 9 8.96 -3.49 -3.11
C ILE A 9 9.08 -3.46 -1.58
N GLN A 10 9.27 -4.61 -0.93
CA GLN A 10 9.50 -4.67 0.52
C GLN A 10 10.78 -3.96 0.96
N ALA A 11 11.87 -4.10 0.19
CA ALA A 11 13.13 -3.41 0.45
C ALA A 11 12.95 -1.88 0.34
N ASN A 12 12.22 -1.42 -0.68
CA ASN A 12 11.91 0.01 -0.87
C ASN A 12 11.04 0.56 0.27
N ILE A 13 10.01 -0.18 0.70
CA ILE A 13 9.20 0.20 1.87
C ILE A 13 10.06 0.38 3.13
N ARG A 14 10.98 -0.56 3.38
CA ARG A 14 11.89 -0.49 4.54
C ARG A 14 12.82 0.72 4.46
N SER A 15 13.41 0.95 3.28
CA SER A 15 14.30 2.08 3.02
C SER A 15 13.60 3.42 3.23
N THR A 16 12.39 3.59 2.66
CA THR A 16 11.60 4.83 2.82
C THR A 16 11.23 5.09 4.28
N ARG A 17 10.82 4.07 5.04
CA ARG A 17 10.55 4.20 6.48
C ARG A 17 11.79 4.62 7.28
N SER A 18 12.94 4.01 7.00
CA SER A 18 14.21 4.38 7.63
C SER A 18 14.59 5.83 7.31
N SER A 19 14.41 6.26 6.06
CA SER A 19 14.68 7.64 5.63
C SER A 19 13.77 8.67 6.30
N ILE A 20 12.50 8.35 6.55
CA ILE A 20 11.58 9.18 7.34
C ILE A 20 12.07 9.27 8.79
N GLY A 21 12.43 8.13 9.40
CA GLY A 21 12.96 8.10 10.78
C GLY A 21 14.23 8.94 10.94
N ALA A 22 15.12 8.88 9.95
CA ALA A 22 16.35 9.70 9.92
C ALA A 22 16.07 11.21 9.74
N ASP A 23 15.03 11.57 9.01
CA ASP A 23 14.61 12.98 8.89
C ASP A 23 13.99 13.47 10.21
N LYS A 24 13.18 12.64 10.88
CA LYS A 24 12.61 12.97 12.20
C LYS A 24 13.68 13.12 13.27
N SER A 25 14.70 12.26 13.29
CA SER A 25 15.81 12.40 14.24
C SER A 25 16.65 13.65 14.01
N ARG A 26 16.59 14.23 12.81
CA ARG A 26 17.19 15.53 12.46
C ARG A 26 16.27 16.73 12.72
N GLY A 27 15.13 16.51 13.37
CA GLY A 27 14.20 17.58 13.78
C GLY A 27 13.14 17.95 12.75
N LYS A 28 13.02 17.23 11.63
CA LYS A 28 11.92 17.44 10.69
C LYS A 28 10.61 16.91 11.27
N THR A 29 9.53 17.67 11.11
CA THR A 29 8.19 17.27 11.51
C THR A 29 7.45 16.60 10.35
N ASP A 30 6.26 16.09 10.63
CA ASP A 30 5.39 15.48 9.60
C ASP A 30 4.92 16.51 8.54
N ASP A 31 4.89 17.79 8.90
CA ASP A 31 4.55 18.90 7.99
C ASP A 31 5.70 19.32 7.08
N ASP A 32 6.92 18.82 7.30
CA ASP A 32 8.05 19.10 6.40
C ASP A 32 7.73 18.54 4.99
N PRO A 33 7.83 19.37 3.93
CA PRO A 33 7.51 18.93 2.56
C PRO A 33 8.31 17.72 2.08
N THR A 34 9.47 17.46 2.67
CA THR A 34 10.31 16.27 2.41
C THR A 34 9.67 15.03 3.04
N VAL A 35 9.26 15.14 4.31
CA VAL A 35 8.67 14.05 5.08
C VAL A 35 7.29 13.69 4.51
N ALA A 36 6.47 14.70 4.22
CA ALA A 36 5.18 14.52 3.57
C ALA A 36 5.28 13.77 2.22
N ARG A 37 6.24 14.15 1.37
CA ARG A 37 6.50 13.44 0.10
C ARG A 37 6.93 11.99 0.31
N LYS A 38 7.78 11.72 1.31
CA LYS A 38 8.20 10.35 1.63
C LYS A 38 7.02 9.51 2.14
N TYR A 39 6.10 10.09 2.89
CA TYR A 39 4.86 9.40 3.28
C TYR A 39 3.97 9.06 2.08
N GLN A 40 3.84 9.97 1.11
CA GLN A 40 3.11 9.68 -0.14
C GLN A 40 3.77 8.52 -0.90
N THR A 41 5.11 8.53 -1.03
CA THR A 41 5.85 7.41 -1.65
C THR A 41 5.65 6.10 -0.90
N LEU A 42 5.68 6.14 0.44
CA LEU A 42 5.45 4.95 1.26
C LEU A 42 4.04 4.40 1.04
N GLY A 43 3.02 5.25 0.98
CA GLY A 43 1.64 4.87 0.69
C GLY A 43 1.50 4.21 -0.68
N ALA A 44 2.12 4.79 -1.72
CA ALA A 44 2.12 4.22 -3.07
C ALA A 44 2.76 2.82 -3.11
N LEU A 45 3.90 2.63 -2.46
CA LEU A 45 4.58 1.32 -2.39
C LEU A 45 3.75 0.28 -1.62
N GLN A 46 3.06 0.68 -0.56
CA GLN A 46 2.17 -0.20 0.20
C GLN A 46 0.95 -0.61 -0.62
N LEU A 47 0.36 0.33 -1.37
CA LEU A 47 -0.75 0.06 -2.29
C LEU A 47 -0.30 -0.89 -3.40
N GLU A 48 0.86 -0.63 -4.03
CA GLU A 48 1.41 -1.50 -5.07
C GLU A 48 1.62 -2.92 -4.54
N ARG A 49 2.20 -3.07 -3.34
CA ARG A 49 2.37 -4.38 -2.70
C ARG A 49 1.02 -5.06 -2.46
N ALA A 50 0.02 -4.32 -1.97
CA ALA A 50 -1.30 -4.86 -1.69
C ALA A 50 -1.99 -5.33 -2.98
N VAL A 51 -2.03 -4.49 -4.01
CA VAL A 51 -2.59 -4.82 -5.33
C VAL A 51 -1.91 -6.05 -5.91
N ARG A 52 -0.58 -6.11 -5.90
CA ARG A 52 0.14 -7.29 -6.41
C ARG A 52 -0.12 -8.55 -5.60
N THR A 53 -0.20 -8.45 -4.27
CA THR A 53 -0.56 -9.59 -3.42
C THR A 53 -1.98 -10.07 -3.70
N VAL A 54 -2.92 -9.15 -3.94
CA VAL A 54 -4.30 -9.50 -4.34
C VAL A 54 -4.30 -10.15 -5.72
N LEU A 55 -3.58 -9.61 -6.71
CA LEU A 55 -3.54 -10.17 -8.06
C LEU A 55 -2.85 -11.55 -8.10
N ASP A 56 -1.78 -11.74 -7.34
CA ASP A 56 -1.06 -13.02 -7.26
C ASP A 56 -1.81 -14.07 -6.42
N GLY A 57 -2.55 -13.63 -5.40
CA GLY A 57 -3.35 -14.49 -4.52
C GLY A 57 -4.80 -14.69 -4.97
N ALA A 58 -5.27 -13.95 -5.97
CA ALA A 58 -6.64 -14.05 -6.46
C ALA A 58 -6.83 -15.33 -7.26
N HIS A 59 -7.28 -16.38 -6.58
CA HIS A 59 -8.27 -17.25 -7.21
C HIS A 59 -9.44 -16.38 -7.66
N ARG A 60 -9.98 -16.66 -8.86
CA ARG A 60 -11.21 -16.02 -9.32
C ARG A 60 -12.22 -16.14 -8.18
N PRO A 61 -12.76 -15.02 -7.63
CA PRO A 61 -13.69 -15.10 -6.53
C PRO A 61 -14.89 -15.94 -6.97
N SER A 62 -15.41 -16.78 -6.09
CA SER A 62 -16.63 -17.53 -6.40
C SER A 62 -17.78 -16.56 -6.62
N ASP A 63 -18.82 -17.00 -7.33
CA ASP A 63 -20.00 -16.16 -7.59
C ASP A 63 -20.65 -15.64 -6.29
N GLU A 64 -20.53 -16.40 -5.20
CA GLU A 64 -20.99 -16.02 -3.87
C GLU A 64 -20.13 -14.90 -3.24
N GLN A 65 -18.81 -14.94 -3.44
CA GLN A 65 -17.90 -13.87 -3.00
C GLN A 65 -18.10 -12.60 -3.83
N LEU A 66 -18.32 -12.73 -5.15
CA LEU A 66 -18.66 -11.60 -6.02
C LEU A 66 -19.99 -10.96 -5.60
N SER A 67 -21.00 -11.78 -5.28
CA SER A 67 -22.30 -11.29 -4.80
C SER A 67 -22.17 -10.54 -3.46
N ARG A 68 -21.33 -11.03 -2.53
CA ARG A 68 -21.03 -10.32 -1.27
C ARG A 68 -20.29 -9.00 -1.50
N ILE A 69 -19.30 -8.97 -2.40
CA ILE A 69 -18.57 -7.74 -2.75
C ILE A 69 -19.53 -6.72 -3.37
N ALA A 70 -20.40 -7.14 -4.30
CA ALA A 70 -21.40 -6.28 -4.91
C ALA A 70 -22.38 -5.70 -3.88
N ALA A 71 -22.83 -6.51 -2.93
CA ALA A 71 -23.69 -6.06 -1.83
C ALA A 71 -22.98 -5.02 -0.94
N LEU A 72 -21.70 -5.22 -0.62
CA LEU A 72 -20.91 -4.27 0.19
C LEU A 72 -20.66 -2.95 -0.54
N LEU A 73 -20.37 -2.97 -1.84
CA LEU A 73 -20.21 -1.76 -2.66
C LEU A 73 -21.53 -1.00 -2.79
N THR A 74 -22.66 -1.71 -2.85
CA THR A 74 -24.00 -1.11 -2.92
C THR A 74 -24.44 -0.54 -1.57
N ALA A 75 -24.12 -1.22 -0.46
CA ALA A 75 -24.42 -0.77 0.90
C ALA A 75 -23.49 0.37 1.37
N GLY A 76 -22.27 0.45 0.85
CA GLY A 76 -21.30 1.50 1.14
C GLY A 76 -21.35 2.72 0.21
N GLY A 77 -22.04 2.64 -0.94
CA GLY A 77 -22.15 3.70 -1.95
C GLY A 77 -23.12 4.84 -1.61
N GLY A 78 -23.43 5.03 -0.33
CA GLY A 78 -24.39 6.01 0.16
C GLY A 78 -23.75 7.07 1.06
N ARG A 79 -22.97 7.97 0.47
CA ARG A 79 -22.86 9.44 0.73
C ARG A 79 -21.55 10.01 0.18
#